data_AF-A0A665TZ63-F1
#
_entry.id   AF-A0A665TZ63-F1
#
_cell.length_a   1.000
_cell.length_b   1.000
_cell.length_c   1.000
_cell.angle_alpha   90.00
_cell.angle_beta   90.00
_cell.angle_gamma   90.00
#
_symmetry.space_group_name_H-M   'P 1'
#
loop_
_entity.id
_entity.type
_entity.pdbx_description
1 polymer ?
#
loop_
_entity_poly.entity_id
_entity_poly.type
_entity_poly.pdbx_seq_one_letter_code
_entity_poly.pdbx_strand_id
1 'polypeptide(L)'
;NLKNITKVLNYLKQWNILVFATMKSYILLLAVLQVLRCSGAPNFNSELESMSNKGLDAALAEANSMYAVSRLYRVIQASVTRLIPVGLNTVDMMMSFAMKETECAKTSRTDPQTCAFRPGFFVPSLSCSSRVRVTATSAQVLAVRCGRDSSSSSSESSEETSGMFSTVPAPSAASQPEASHSGRSLHSLTGDDKPRGDIFNNFLV
;
A
#
# COMPACT_ATOMS: atom_id res chain seq x y z
N ASN A 1 73.79 -10.26 30.87
CA ASN A 1 72.84 -11.26 30.30
C ASN A 1 71.44 -11.21 30.90
N LEU A 2 71.26 -11.08 32.23
CA LEU A 2 69.92 -11.04 32.86
C LEU A 2 68.97 -9.94 32.34
N LYS A 3 69.45 -8.70 32.16
CA LYS A 3 68.63 -7.57 31.66
C LYS A 3 67.98 -7.83 30.28
N ASN A 4 68.63 -8.62 29.43
CA ASN A 4 68.12 -8.92 28.09
C ASN A 4 66.99 -9.95 28.15
N ILE A 5 67.13 -10.95 29.04
CA ILE A 5 66.12 -11.98 29.29
C ILE A 5 64.85 -11.36 29.88
N THR A 6 64.96 -10.42 30.82
CA THR A 6 63.80 -9.73 31.40
C THR A 6 63.06 -8.90 30.35
N LYS A 7 63.78 -8.30 29.39
CA LYS A 7 63.19 -7.54 28.28
C LYS A 7 62.40 -8.45 27.35
N VAL A 8 62.98 -9.59 26.97
CA VAL A 8 62.34 -10.60 26.11
C VAL A 8 61.09 -11.20 26.79
N LEU A 9 61.15 -11.49 28.10
CA LEU A 9 59.97 -11.97 28.85
C LEU A 9 58.85 -10.93 28.88
N ASN A 10 59.16 -9.64 29.03
CA ASN A 10 58.15 -8.59 29.01
C ASN A 10 57.51 -8.43 27.63
N TYR A 11 58.30 -8.54 26.54
CA TYR A 11 57.75 -8.52 25.18
C TYR A 11 56.82 -9.70 24.92
N LEU A 12 57.20 -10.93 25.33
CA LEU A 12 56.34 -12.11 25.18
C LEU A 12 55.05 -12.01 26.01
N LYS A 13 55.12 -11.43 27.21
CA LYS A 13 53.95 -11.19 28.06
C LYS A 13 53.02 -10.15 27.42
N GLN A 14 53.57 -9.06 26.92
CA GLN A 14 52.81 -7.99 26.28
C GLN A 14 52.18 -8.44 24.96
N TRP A 15 52.88 -9.28 24.18
CA TRP A 15 52.36 -9.87 22.95
C TRP A 15 51.22 -10.86 23.22
N ASN A 16 51.36 -11.73 24.22
CA ASN A 16 50.26 -12.61 24.65
C ASN A 16 49.03 -11.82 25.15
N ILE A 17 49.23 -10.75 25.92
CA ILE A 17 48.13 -9.89 26.40
C ILE A 17 47.43 -9.22 25.21
N LEU A 18 48.18 -8.71 24.24
CA LEU A 18 47.63 -8.08 23.04
C LEU A 18 46.82 -9.08 22.20
N VAL A 19 47.34 -10.29 22.01
CA VAL A 19 46.66 -11.39 21.30
C VAL A 19 45.39 -11.83 22.03
N PHE A 20 45.43 -11.95 23.35
CA PHE A 20 44.24 -12.27 24.15
C PHE A 20 43.17 -11.17 24.09
N ALA A 21 43.59 -9.89 24.07
CA ALA A 21 42.68 -8.77 23.96
C ALA A 21 42.01 -8.70 22.58
N THR A 22 42.76 -8.95 21.49
CA THR A 22 42.22 -8.97 20.13
C THR A 22 41.27 -10.16 19.91
N MET A 23 41.60 -11.35 20.40
CA MET A 23 40.70 -12.51 20.32
C MET A 23 39.40 -12.29 21.09
N LYS A 24 39.46 -11.75 22.31
CA LYS A 24 38.26 -11.43 23.11
C LYS A 24 37.38 -10.39 22.44
N SER A 25 37.98 -9.35 21.86
CA SER A 25 37.25 -8.33 21.09
C SER A 25 36.56 -8.94 19.87
N TYR A 26 37.25 -9.82 19.13
CA TYR A 26 36.68 -10.49 17.97
C TYR A 26 35.51 -11.43 18.34
N ILE A 27 35.64 -12.17 19.44
CA ILE A 27 34.56 -13.02 19.97
C ILE A 27 33.36 -12.18 20.41
N LEU A 28 33.59 -11.05 21.09
CA LEU A 28 32.53 -10.11 21.47
C LEU A 28 31.83 -9.51 20.26
N LEU A 29 32.58 -9.10 19.23
CA LEU A 29 32.03 -8.59 17.97
C LEU A 29 31.14 -9.64 17.29
N LEU A 30 31.63 -10.87 17.17
CA LEU A 30 30.86 -11.98 16.60
C LEU A 30 29.60 -12.27 17.44
N ALA A 31 29.70 -12.27 18.77
CA ALA A 31 28.55 -12.47 19.65
C ALA A 31 27.49 -11.37 19.48
N VAL A 32 27.90 -10.10 19.40
CA VAL A 32 27.00 -8.97 19.15
C VAL A 32 26.35 -9.09 17.77
N LEU A 33 27.10 -9.45 16.73
CA LEU A 33 26.55 -9.66 15.38
C LEU A 33 25.53 -10.80 15.33
N GLN A 34 25.77 -11.90 16.07
CA GLN A 34 24.82 -13.00 16.17
C GLN A 34 23.56 -12.62 16.95
N VAL A 35 23.69 -11.86 18.04
CA VAL A 35 22.54 -11.33 18.78
C VAL A 35 21.74 -10.34 17.92
N LEU A 36 22.41 -9.53 17.10
CA LEU A 36 21.76 -8.59 16.19
C LEU A 36 21.01 -9.31 15.05
N ARG A 37 21.56 -10.41 14.55
CA ARG A 37 20.90 -11.30 13.57
C ARG A 37 19.72 -12.06 14.16
N CYS A 38 19.77 -12.40 15.44
CA CYS A 38 18.68 -13.03 16.19
C CYS A 38 17.61 -12.05 16.69
N SER A 39 17.83 -10.73 16.54
CA SER A 39 16.77 -9.74 16.68
C SER A 39 15.88 -9.77 15.43
N GLY A 40 15.26 -10.92 15.20
CA GLY A 40 14.39 -11.19 14.06
C GLY A 40 13.20 -10.26 14.07
N ALA A 41 13.25 -9.22 13.25
CA ALA A 41 12.02 -8.62 12.75
C ALA A 41 11.26 -9.76 12.06
N PRO A 42 10.01 -10.04 12.46
CA PRO A 42 9.29 -11.16 11.91
C PRO A 42 9.16 -11.00 10.40
N ASN A 43 9.21 -12.11 9.65
CA ASN A 43 9.09 -12.17 8.18
C ASN A 43 7.71 -11.74 7.64
N PHE A 44 6.96 -10.94 8.41
CA PHE A 44 5.68 -10.33 8.03
C PHE A 44 5.76 -9.65 6.67
N ASN A 45 6.92 -9.12 6.30
CA ASN A 45 7.11 -8.42 5.04
C ASN A 45 6.87 -9.33 3.82
N SER A 46 7.36 -10.58 3.81
CA SER A 46 7.22 -11.45 2.62
C SER A 46 5.79 -11.95 2.41
N GLU A 47 5.07 -12.26 3.49
CA GLU A 47 3.66 -12.66 3.40
C GLU A 47 2.79 -11.46 3.01
N LEU A 48 3.06 -10.30 3.59
CA LEU A 48 2.36 -9.06 3.26
C LEU A 48 2.60 -8.64 1.81
N GLU A 49 3.82 -8.77 1.30
CA GLU A 49 4.16 -8.53 -0.11
C GLU A 49 3.41 -9.49 -1.05
N SER A 50 3.33 -10.78 -0.70
CA SER A 50 2.56 -11.73 -1.50
C SER A 50 1.07 -11.37 -1.53
N MET A 51 0.50 -11.00 -0.37
CA MET A 51 -0.90 -10.59 -0.27
C MET A 51 -1.17 -9.26 -0.97
N SER A 52 -0.24 -8.31 -0.89
CA SER A 52 -0.39 -7.00 -1.53
C SER A 52 -0.32 -7.11 -3.05
N ASN A 53 0.59 -7.93 -3.59
CA ASN A 53 0.66 -8.16 -5.03
C ASN A 53 -0.63 -8.80 -5.56
N LYS A 54 -1.13 -9.86 -4.89
CA LYS A 54 -2.43 -10.48 -5.24
C LYS A 54 -3.58 -9.47 -5.17
N GLY A 55 -3.59 -8.62 -4.14
CA GLY A 55 -4.61 -7.60 -3.96
C GLY A 55 -4.55 -6.52 -5.04
N LEU A 56 -3.34 -6.08 -5.39
CA LEU A 56 -3.09 -5.09 -6.43
C LEU A 56 -3.49 -5.60 -7.80
N ASP A 57 -3.16 -6.85 -8.14
CA ASP A 57 -3.51 -7.47 -9.41
C ASP A 57 -5.03 -7.56 -9.58
N ALA A 58 -5.73 -7.99 -8.52
CA ALA A 58 -7.19 -8.03 -8.51
C ALA A 58 -7.81 -6.62 -8.67
N ALA A 59 -7.29 -5.63 -7.93
CA ALA A 59 -7.76 -4.24 -8.01
C ALA A 59 -7.50 -3.62 -9.40
N LEU A 60 -6.35 -3.90 -10.01
CA LEU A 60 -6.00 -3.44 -11.34
C LEU A 60 -6.88 -4.09 -12.42
N ALA A 61 -7.18 -5.38 -12.29
CA ALA A 61 -8.08 -6.07 -13.21
C ALA A 61 -9.48 -5.45 -13.16
N GLU A 62 -10.01 -5.19 -11.96
CA GLU A 62 -11.30 -4.53 -11.77
C GLU A 62 -11.28 -3.10 -12.33
N ALA A 63 -10.22 -2.33 -12.04
CA ALA A 63 -10.07 -0.98 -12.57
C ALA A 63 -10.02 -0.97 -14.11
N ASN A 64 -9.29 -1.89 -14.73
CA ASN A 64 -9.26 -2.03 -16.18
C ASN A 64 -10.63 -2.44 -16.75
N SER A 65 -11.38 -3.28 -16.05
CA SER A 65 -12.75 -3.62 -16.46
C SER A 65 -13.63 -2.37 -16.54
N MET A 66 -13.61 -1.53 -15.49
CA MET A 66 -14.46 -0.36 -15.35
C MET A 66 -14.01 0.88 -16.14
N TYR A 67 -12.71 1.21 -16.10
CA TYR A 67 -12.19 2.50 -16.58
C TYR A 67 -11.46 2.42 -17.92
N ALA A 68 -10.97 1.25 -18.34
CA ALA A 68 -10.34 1.12 -19.65
C ALA A 68 -11.40 1.21 -20.76
N VAL A 69 -11.18 2.11 -21.72
CA VAL A 69 -12.07 2.27 -22.88
C VAL A 69 -11.55 1.41 -24.04
N SER A 70 -10.36 1.74 -24.54
CA SER A 70 -9.75 1.07 -25.71
C SER A 70 -8.45 0.35 -25.38
N ARG A 71 -7.71 0.83 -24.38
CA ARG A 71 -6.38 0.34 -23.99
C ARG A 71 -6.31 0.03 -22.51
N LEU A 72 -5.47 -0.93 -22.16
CA LEU A 72 -5.24 -1.33 -20.79
C LEU A 72 -4.39 -0.28 -20.05
N TYR A 73 -4.60 -0.20 -18.75
CA TYR A 73 -3.77 0.55 -17.81
C TYR A 73 -2.82 -0.38 -17.07
N ARG A 74 -1.61 0.11 -16.82
CA ARG A 74 -0.58 -0.53 -16.02
C ARG A 74 -0.26 0.30 -14.79
N VAL A 75 0.01 -0.35 -13.66
CA VAL A 75 0.40 0.33 -12.41
C VAL A 75 1.77 0.99 -12.57
N ILE A 76 1.90 2.22 -12.09
CA ILE A 76 3.16 2.95 -11.99
C ILE A 76 3.71 2.90 -10.55
N GLN A 77 2.80 3.03 -9.59
CA GLN A 77 3.12 3.03 -8.16
C GLN A 77 1.94 2.47 -7.39
N ALA A 78 2.22 1.70 -6.35
CA ALA A 78 1.20 1.22 -5.41
C ALA A 78 1.73 1.25 -3.98
N SER A 79 0.82 1.45 -3.04
CA SER A 79 1.09 1.36 -1.61
C SER A 79 -0.12 0.80 -0.86
N VAL A 80 0.17 0.05 0.20
CA VAL A 80 -0.85 -0.41 1.15
C VAL A 80 -1.03 0.67 2.20
N THR A 81 -2.23 1.23 2.30
CA THR A 81 -2.54 2.32 3.23
C THR A 81 -3.05 1.82 4.57
N ARG A 82 -3.82 0.72 4.59
CA ARG A 82 -4.31 0.09 5.83
C ARG A 82 -4.51 -1.41 5.68
N LEU A 83 -4.36 -2.14 6.78
CA LEU A 83 -4.69 -3.55 6.92
C LEU A 83 -5.70 -3.73 8.05
N ILE A 84 -6.82 -4.36 7.76
CA ILE A 84 -7.90 -4.62 8.72
C ILE A 84 -8.13 -6.13 8.77
N PRO A 85 -7.68 -6.84 9.81
CA PRO A 85 -7.99 -8.25 10.00
C PRO A 85 -9.51 -8.43 10.15
N VAL A 86 -10.11 -9.31 9.35
CA VAL A 86 -11.56 -9.56 9.37
C VAL A 86 -11.91 -11.02 9.71
N GLY A 87 -10.90 -11.89 9.80
CA GLY A 87 -11.05 -13.29 10.18
C GLY A 87 -9.72 -14.02 10.19
N LEU A 88 -9.77 -15.34 10.41
CA LEU A 88 -8.60 -16.20 10.33
C LEU A 88 -7.99 -16.11 8.92
N ASN A 89 -6.72 -15.71 8.85
CA ASN A 89 -5.96 -15.58 7.60
C ASN A 89 -6.65 -14.73 6.53
N THR A 90 -7.49 -13.77 6.95
CA THR A 90 -8.25 -12.90 6.05
C THR A 90 -8.09 -11.45 6.49
N VAL A 91 -7.66 -10.61 5.54
CA VAL A 91 -7.40 -9.19 5.78
C VAL A 91 -8.08 -8.38 4.70
N ASP A 92 -8.80 -7.33 5.12
CA ASP A 92 -9.23 -6.26 4.24
C ASP A 92 -8.06 -5.27 4.11
N MET A 93 -7.48 -5.23 2.92
CA MET A 93 -6.37 -4.36 2.56
C MET A 93 -6.91 -3.13 1.84
N MET A 94 -6.59 -1.95 2.37
CA MET A 94 -6.81 -0.68 1.67
C MET A 94 -5.54 -0.32 0.93
N MET A 95 -5.66 0.00 -0.36
CA MET A 95 -4.53 0.27 -1.23
C MET A 95 -4.75 1.57 -1.99
N SER A 96 -3.67 2.31 -2.21
CA SER A 96 -3.61 3.45 -3.11
C SER A 96 -2.64 3.12 -4.23
N PHE A 97 -3.03 3.34 -5.48
CA PHE A 97 -2.18 3.05 -6.62
C PHE A 97 -2.45 3.99 -7.79
N ALA A 98 -1.40 4.35 -8.51
CA ALA A 98 -1.47 5.13 -9.73
C ALA A 98 -1.28 4.21 -10.94
N MET A 99 -2.06 4.44 -11.99
CA MET A 99 -1.99 3.67 -13.23
C MET A 99 -1.91 4.58 -14.46
N LYS A 100 -1.28 4.09 -15.52
CA LYS A 100 -1.09 4.82 -16.79
C LYS A 100 -1.48 3.97 -17.98
N GLU A 101 -2.08 4.61 -18.99
CA GLU A 101 -2.49 3.95 -20.22
C GLU A 101 -1.29 3.32 -20.95
N THR A 102 -1.50 2.11 -21.46
CA THR A 102 -0.52 1.31 -22.19
C THR A 102 -0.81 1.28 -23.69
N GLU A 103 0.07 0.69 -24.47
CA GLU A 103 -0.19 0.42 -25.89
C GLU A 103 -1.12 -0.79 -26.13
N CYS A 104 -1.26 -1.69 -25.14
CA CYS A 104 -2.08 -2.89 -25.28
C CYS A 104 -3.57 -2.56 -25.39
N ALA A 105 -4.25 -3.16 -26.37
CA ALA A 105 -5.70 -3.04 -26.51
C ALA A 105 -6.42 -3.77 -25.38
N LYS A 106 -7.56 -3.25 -24.91
CA LYS A 106 -8.39 -3.91 -23.88
C LYS A 106 -8.80 -5.33 -24.26
N THR A 107 -8.94 -5.61 -25.56
CA THR A 107 -9.34 -6.91 -26.11
C THR A 107 -8.20 -7.92 -26.27
N SER A 108 -6.94 -7.53 -26.04
CA SER A 108 -5.78 -8.37 -26.37
C SER A 108 -5.57 -9.55 -25.43
N ARG A 109 -6.29 -9.60 -24.29
CA ARG A 109 -6.10 -10.58 -23.19
C ARG A 109 -4.65 -10.66 -22.68
N THR A 110 -3.83 -9.65 -22.97
CA THR A 110 -2.45 -9.55 -22.50
C THR A 110 -2.45 -9.11 -21.05
N ASP A 111 -1.47 -9.56 -20.28
CA ASP A 111 -1.22 -9.04 -18.94
C ASP A 111 -0.82 -7.55 -19.03
N PRO A 112 -1.61 -6.62 -18.45
CA PRO A 112 -1.30 -5.20 -18.44
C PRO A 112 0.09 -4.87 -17.88
N GLN A 113 0.63 -5.70 -16.97
CA GLN A 113 1.96 -5.49 -16.38
C GLN A 113 3.11 -5.76 -17.34
N THR A 114 2.88 -6.49 -18.42
CA THR A 114 3.89 -6.72 -19.48
C THR A 114 3.87 -5.65 -20.57
N CYS A 115 2.80 -4.86 -20.62
CA CYS A 115 2.59 -3.87 -21.67
C CYS A 115 3.48 -2.64 -21.48
N ALA A 116 4.00 -2.12 -22.59
CA ALA A 116 4.71 -0.84 -22.56
C ALA A 116 3.70 0.31 -22.37
N PHE A 117 4.14 1.35 -21.67
CA PHE A 117 3.36 2.58 -21.57
C PHE A 117 3.19 3.21 -22.94
N ARG A 118 2.02 3.80 -23.17
CA ARG A 118 1.80 4.54 -24.42
C ARG A 118 2.82 5.70 -24.49
N PRO A 119 3.46 5.93 -25.64
CA PRO A 119 4.37 7.05 -25.80
C PRO A 119 3.59 8.38 -25.85
N GLY A 120 4.17 9.43 -25.29
CA GLY A 120 3.63 10.79 -25.33
C GLY A 120 3.59 11.48 -23.97
N PHE A 121 3.50 12.80 -23.99
CA PHE A 121 3.49 13.64 -22.78
C PHE A 121 2.12 13.67 -22.08
N PHE A 122 1.03 13.54 -22.83
CA PHE A 122 -0.35 13.64 -22.31
C PHE A 122 -1.06 12.28 -22.22
N VAL A 123 -0.30 11.24 -21.83
CA VAL A 123 -0.86 9.90 -21.68
C VAL A 123 -1.71 9.88 -20.39
N PRO A 124 -3.00 9.48 -20.46
CA PRO A 124 -3.87 9.47 -19.30
C PRO A 124 -3.29 8.67 -18.13
N SER A 125 -3.22 9.30 -16.96
CA SER A 125 -2.96 8.67 -15.67
C SER A 125 -4.18 8.80 -14.75
N LEU A 126 -4.35 7.82 -13.89
CA LEU A 126 -5.40 7.78 -12.88
C LEU A 126 -4.78 7.42 -11.53
N SER A 127 -5.23 8.11 -10.48
CA SER A 127 -5.00 7.74 -9.09
C SER A 127 -6.21 6.98 -8.58
N CYS A 128 -5.96 5.82 -7.99
CA CYS A 128 -6.99 4.89 -7.55
C CYS A 128 -6.82 4.55 -6.07
N SER A 129 -7.96 4.42 -5.40
CA SER A 129 -8.06 3.81 -4.06
C SER A 129 -8.89 2.54 -4.18
N SER A 130 -8.50 1.50 -3.45
CA SER A 130 -9.20 0.24 -3.43
C SER A 130 -9.27 -0.37 -2.04
N ARG A 131 -10.28 -1.21 -1.84
CA ARG A 131 -10.42 -2.10 -0.69
C ARG A 131 -10.54 -3.51 -1.23
N VAL A 132 -9.61 -4.37 -0.85
CA VAL A 132 -9.52 -5.75 -1.33
C VAL A 132 -9.48 -6.68 -0.13
N ARG A 133 -10.32 -7.70 -0.11
CA ARG A 133 -10.26 -8.78 0.86
C ARG A 133 -9.30 -9.83 0.35
N VAL A 134 -8.22 -10.06 1.08
CA VAL A 134 -7.17 -11.01 0.70
C VAL A 134 -7.14 -12.15 1.72
N THR A 135 -7.05 -13.37 1.20
CA THR A 135 -6.78 -14.60 1.95
C THR A 135 -5.44 -15.17 1.51
N ALA A 136 -5.01 -16.28 2.11
CA ALA A 136 -3.81 -17.00 1.67
C ALA A 136 -3.86 -17.40 0.17
N THR A 137 -5.05 -17.69 -0.37
CA THR A 137 -5.21 -18.28 -1.71
C THR A 137 -5.93 -17.37 -2.71
N SER A 138 -6.66 -16.35 -2.26
CA SER A 138 -7.49 -15.52 -3.13
C SER A 138 -7.47 -14.04 -2.76
N ALA A 139 -7.83 -13.20 -3.72
CA ALA A 139 -8.10 -11.79 -3.51
C ALA A 139 -9.48 -11.45 -4.11
N GLN A 140 -10.31 -10.75 -3.36
CA GLN A 140 -11.63 -10.30 -3.76
C GLN A 140 -11.70 -8.79 -3.63
N VAL A 141 -12.01 -8.12 -4.74
CA VAL A 141 -12.18 -6.67 -4.75
C VAL A 141 -13.52 -6.31 -4.11
N LEU A 142 -13.49 -5.49 -3.05
CA LEU A 142 -14.70 -4.98 -2.39
C LEU A 142 -15.11 -3.62 -2.96
N ALA A 143 -14.13 -2.78 -3.30
CA ALA A 143 -14.37 -1.48 -3.94
C ALA A 143 -13.10 -0.99 -4.65
N VAL A 144 -13.27 -0.32 -5.80
CA VAL A 144 -12.23 0.44 -6.49
C VAL A 144 -12.81 1.77 -6.92
N ARG A 145 -12.06 2.85 -6.71
CA ARG A 145 -12.42 4.22 -7.11
C ARG A 145 -11.20 4.86 -7.74
N CYS A 146 -11.30 5.24 -9.00
CA CYS A 146 -10.25 5.96 -9.72
C CYS A 146 -10.69 7.38 -10.07
N GLY A 147 -9.78 8.33 -9.90
CA GLY A 147 -9.91 9.71 -10.33
C GLY A 147 -8.72 10.11 -11.21
N ARG A 148 -8.88 11.15 -12.03
CA ARG A 148 -7.74 11.77 -12.70
C ARG A 148 -6.87 12.44 -11.65
N ASP A 149 -5.57 12.49 -11.91
CA ASP A 149 -4.66 13.33 -11.14
C ASP A 149 -5.03 14.80 -11.39
N SER A 150 -5.96 15.33 -10.61
CA SER A 150 -6.09 16.76 -10.43
C SER A 150 -4.94 17.16 -9.54
N SER A 151 -3.78 17.43 -10.13
CA SER A 151 -2.81 18.32 -9.51
C SER A 151 -3.58 19.52 -8.98
N SER A 152 -3.53 19.73 -7.66
CA SER A 152 -4.22 20.80 -6.96
C SER A 152 -3.88 22.16 -7.59
N SER A 153 -4.69 22.60 -8.54
CA SER A 153 -4.88 24.02 -8.82
C SER A 153 -6.10 24.41 -8.02
N SER A 154 -5.85 25.05 -6.88
CA SER A 154 -6.85 25.80 -6.15
C SER A 154 -7.40 26.86 -7.11
N SER A 155 -8.51 26.55 -7.76
CA SER A 155 -9.26 27.51 -8.56
C SER A 155 -10.70 27.28 -8.19
N GLU A 156 -11.15 28.10 -7.24
CA GLU A 156 -12.57 28.29 -6.98
C GLU A 156 -13.15 28.89 -8.26
N SER A 157 -13.79 28.05 -9.07
CA SER A 157 -14.72 28.50 -10.10
C SER A 157 -15.95 27.62 -9.99
N SER A 158 -16.87 28.13 -9.18
CA SER A 158 -18.29 27.84 -9.23
C SER A 158 -18.74 27.98 -10.68
N GLU A 159 -19.31 26.91 -11.26
CA GLU A 159 -20.37 26.96 -12.27
C GLU A 159 -20.81 25.52 -12.64
N GLU A 160 -21.94 25.17 -12.04
CA GLU A 160 -22.94 24.12 -12.22
C GLU A 160 -23.19 23.43 -13.59
N THR A 161 -23.82 22.26 -13.43
CA THR A 161 -24.68 21.52 -14.36
C THR A 161 -24.05 20.58 -15.40
N SER A 162 -23.91 19.32 -15.01
CA SER A 162 -24.45 18.19 -15.79
C SER A 162 -24.48 16.94 -14.91
N GLY A 163 -25.47 16.92 -14.00
CA GLY A 163 -25.90 15.67 -13.38
C GLY A 163 -26.56 14.82 -14.44
N MET A 164 -25.87 13.80 -14.94
CA MET A 164 -26.51 12.68 -15.62
C MET A 164 -27.30 11.89 -14.57
N PHE A 165 -28.52 12.36 -14.29
CA PHE A 165 -29.55 11.56 -13.65
C PHE A 165 -29.85 10.37 -14.57
N SER A 166 -29.35 9.19 -14.25
CA SER A 166 -30.00 7.95 -14.72
C SER A 166 -31.26 7.77 -13.89
N THR A 167 -32.35 8.35 -14.36
CA THR A 167 -33.70 8.01 -13.91
C THR A 167 -33.95 6.56 -14.27
N VAL A 168 -33.85 5.67 -13.27
CA VAL A 168 -34.38 4.31 -13.37
C VAL A 168 -35.91 4.42 -13.42
N PRO A 169 -36.60 3.85 -14.42
CA PRO A 169 -38.05 3.74 -14.36
C PRO A 169 -38.41 2.67 -13.31
N ALA A 170 -38.99 3.10 -12.19
CA ALA A 170 -39.66 2.18 -11.27
C ALA A 170 -41.02 1.77 -11.86
N PRO A 171 -41.45 0.50 -11.71
CA PRO A 171 -42.74 0.05 -12.23
C PRO A 171 -43.89 0.59 -11.37
N SER A 172 -44.93 1.08 -12.06
CA SER A 172 -46.17 1.59 -11.49
C SER A 172 -46.89 0.56 -10.61
N ALA A 173 -47.21 0.94 -9.38
CA ALA A 173 -48.28 0.33 -8.59
C ALA A 173 -49.09 1.44 -7.91
N ALA A 174 -50.41 1.33 -8.03
CA ALA A 174 -51.39 2.36 -7.71
C ALA A 174 -51.80 2.39 -6.22
N SER A 175 -52.48 3.49 -5.88
CA SER A 175 -53.44 3.75 -4.77
C SER A 175 -52.96 4.36 -3.43
N GLN A 176 -53.60 5.51 -3.15
CA GLN A 176 -53.66 6.47 -2.00
C GLN A 176 -54.28 5.89 -0.69
N PRO A 177 -54.58 6.68 0.39
CA PRO A 177 -53.90 7.82 1.07
C PRO A 177 -53.98 7.79 2.65
N GLU A 178 -53.42 8.84 3.29
CA GLU A 178 -53.85 9.56 4.54
C GLU A 178 -52.92 9.70 5.77
N ALA A 179 -52.79 10.98 6.22
CA ALA A 179 -52.64 11.56 7.58
C ALA A 179 -51.41 11.19 8.46
N SER A 180 -50.86 12.00 9.39
CA SER A 180 -50.94 13.39 9.88
C SER A 180 -49.91 13.52 11.05
N HIS A 181 -49.54 14.75 11.48
CA HIS A 181 -48.81 15.14 12.72
C HIS A 181 -47.30 14.79 12.82
N SER A 182 -46.41 15.49 13.53
CA SER A 182 -46.33 16.78 14.23
C SER A 182 -44.89 16.89 14.80
N GLY A 183 -44.31 18.09 14.88
CA GLY A 183 -43.48 18.49 16.03
C GLY A 183 -41.95 18.22 16.07
N ARG A 184 -41.21 19.34 16.09
CA ARG A 184 -40.13 19.74 17.05
C ARG A 184 -38.71 19.12 17.00
N SER A 185 -37.76 20.06 16.87
CA SER A 185 -36.62 20.36 17.77
C SER A 185 -35.27 19.63 17.65
N LEU A 186 -34.27 20.45 17.33
CA LEU A 186 -32.87 20.54 17.78
C LEU A 186 -32.26 19.46 18.71
N HIS A 187 -31.02 19.10 18.32
CA HIS A 187 -29.80 18.77 19.07
C HIS A 187 -29.26 17.34 18.89
N SER A 188 -28.05 17.23 18.31
CA SER A 188 -26.95 16.33 18.75
C SER A 188 -25.77 16.51 17.77
N LEU A 189 -24.72 17.26 18.12
CA LEU A 189 -23.40 16.75 18.54
C LEU A 189 -22.75 15.77 17.54
N THR A 190 -21.84 16.32 16.73
CA THR A 190 -20.75 15.60 16.05
C THR A 190 -19.55 16.54 16.16
N GLY A 191 -18.52 16.29 16.96
CA GLY A 191 -17.79 15.04 17.07
C GLY A 191 -16.59 15.12 16.13
N ASP A 192 -15.67 16.04 16.44
CA ASP A 192 -14.38 16.18 15.77
C ASP A 192 -13.54 14.93 16.02
N ASP A 193 -13.47 14.04 15.03
CA ASP A 193 -12.49 12.94 15.03
C ASP A 193 -11.49 13.16 13.90
N LYS A 194 -10.37 13.78 14.28
CA LYS A 194 -9.14 13.91 13.51
C LYS A 194 -8.48 12.54 13.36
N PRO A 195 -8.29 11.99 12.16
CA PRO A 195 -7.45 10.81 12.01
C PRO A 195 -5.97 11.22 12.10
N ARG A 196 -5.31 10.68 13.13
CA ARG A 196 -3.85 10.66 13.29
C ARG A 196 -3.26 9.90 12.09
N GLY A 197 -2.56 10.65 11.23
CA GLY A 197 -1.94 10.13 10.02
C GLY A 197 -0.56 9.55 10.34
N ASP A 198 -0.49 8.23 10.44
CA ASP A 198 0.78 7.51 10.42
C ASP A 198 1.05 7.12 8.96
N ILE A 199 1.82 7.97 8.27
CA ILE A 199 2.24 7.77 6.88
C ILE A 199 3.32 6.69 6.86
N PHE A 200 3.00 5.52 6.34
CA PHE A 200 3.97 4.50 5.96
C PHE A 200 4.15 4.52 4.44
N ASN A 201 5.25 5.12 3.99
CA ASN A 201 5.70 5.02 2.60
C ASN A 201 6.54 3.75 2.45
N ASN A 202 5.95 2.66 1.97
CA ASN A 202 6.71 1.60 1.31
C ASN A 202 6.56 1.77 -0.19
N PHE A 203 7.64 2.19 -0.83
CA PHE A 203 7.78 2.17 -2.28
C PHE A 203 8.07 0.72 -2.68
N LEU A 204 7.16 0.11 -3.44
CA LEU A 204 7.48 -1.09 -4.21
C LEU A 204 8.26 -0.63 -5.45
N VAL A 205 9.56 -0.93 -5.47
CA VAL A 205 10.45 -0.82 -6.65
C VAL A 205 10.87 -2.23 -7.03
#